data_AF-A0A3C0Y6I9-F1
#
_entry.id   AF-A0A3C0Y6I9-F1
#
_cell.length_a   1.000
_cell.length_b   1.000
_cell.length_c   1.000
_cell.angle_alpha   90.00
_cell.angle_beta   90.00
_cell.angle_gamma   90.00
#
_symmetry.space_group_name_H-M   'P 1'
#
loop_
_entity.id
_entity.type
_entity.pdbx_description
1 polymer ?
#
loop_
_entity_poly.entity_id
_entity_poly.type
_entity_poly.pdbx_seq_one_letter_code
_entity_poly.pdbx_strand_id
1 'polypeptide(L)'
;MVPHLITALTGPINELEQRILDTTPAIERWFRLEWMEHQPPFYCSVDIRNAGFKLAPVDTNLFPGGWNNLTPEMLPLAVQAAMAAIEKICPEARNLLVVPENHTGNTYYLSNVLQLKRIFHQAGLNVRFGSLSSEIKEPTTLNLPTGESLTIEPLIRTDRRLGLKDFNPCAILLNNDLSAGIPGILEDLNEQYLLPPLHASWSVRRKSTHFKAYEEVSKRFGKLLGVDPWLINPMFAQCGDVNFAEGAGMECLTTNVDALLSKIKRKYKEYGINEKPFVVVKADNGTYGMGIMTVRDVKDLGA
;
A
#
# COMPACT_ATOMS: atom_id res chain seq x y z
N MET A 1 -7.02 21.60 14.93
CA MET A 1 -8.33 21.23 14.35
C MET A 1 -8.17 19.85 13.76
N VAL A 2 -8.93 18.86 14.21
CA VAL A 2 -8.90 17.48 13.70
C VAL A 2 -10.13 17.22 12.83
N PRO A 3 -10.07 16.35 11.80
CA PRO A 3 -11.25 16.03 11.01
C PRO A 3 -12.37 15.47 11.90
N HIS A 4 -13.56 16.06 11.80
CA HIS A 4 -14.78 15.52 12.41
C HIS A 4 -15.69 14.99 11.31
N LEU A 5 -16.32 13.85 11.55
CA LEU A 5 -17.39 13.38 10.69
C LEU A 5 -18.53 14.41 10.71
N ILE A 6 -19.00 14.80 9.51
CA ILE A 6 -20.20 15.62 9.35
C ILE A 6 -21.46 14.80 9.72
N THR A 7 -21.37 13.48 9.59
CA THR A 7 -22.29 12.53 10.21
C THR A 7 -22.01 12.48 11.70
N ALA A 8 -23.04 12.73 12.52
CA ALA A 8 -22.89 13.01 13.95
C ALA A 8 -22.02 11.99 14.70
N LEU A 9 -20.86 12.45 15.19
CA LEU A 9 -19.98 11.76 16.15
C LEU A 9 -20.59 11.65 17.57
N THR A 10 -21.83 12.09 17.74
CA THR A 10 -22.60 12.10 19.00
C THR A 10 -23.70 11.04 19.04
N GLY A 11 -23.75 10.14 18.05
CA GLY A 11 -24.63 8.96 18.06
C GLY A 11 -24.06 7.80 18.89
N PRO A 12 -24.87 6.76 19.18
CA PRO A 12 -24.38 5.52 19.78
C PRO A 12 -23.26 4.88 18.93
N ILE A 13 -22.31 4.21 19.57
CA ILE A 13 -21.22 3.45 18.92
C ILE A 13 -21.81 2.57 17.82
N ASN A 14 -21.25 2.63 16.61
CA ASN A 14 -21.71 1.78 15.50
C ASN A 14 -21.52 0.30 15.89
N GLU A 15 -22.46 -0.58 15.51
CA GLU A 15 -22.36 -2.03 15.73
C GLU A 15 -20.96 -2.60 15.45
N LEU A 16 -20.31 -2.18 14.36
CA LEU A 16 -18.96 -2.64 14.02
C LEU A 16 -17.94 -2.29 15.11
N GLU A 17 -17.96 -1.04 15.57
CA GLU A 17 -17.04 -0.56 16.61
C GLU A 17 -17.29 -1.28 17.94
N GLN A 18 -18.57 -1.43 18.33
CA GLN A 18 -18.95 -2.16 19.54
C GLN A 18 -18.46 -3.60 19.50
N ARG A 19 -18.65 -4.29 18.36
CA ARG A 19 -18.20 -5.68 18.17
C ARG A 19 -16.68 -5.81 18.22
N ILE A 20 -15.94 -4.84 17.67
CA ILE A 20 -14.48 -4.81 17.77
C ILE A 20 -14.05 -4.68 19.24
N LEU A 21 -14.65 -3.76 19.98
CA LEU A 21 -14.35 -3.55 21.40
C LEU A 21 -14.64 -4.81 22.23
N ASP A 22 -15.83 -5.39 22.07
CA ASP A 22 -16.28 -6.57 22.81
C ASP A 22 -15.43 -7.83 22.49
N THR A 23 -14.81 -7.88 21.29
CA THR A 23 -14.10 -9.05 20.78
C THR A 23 -12.57 -8.86 20.76
N THR A 24 -12.05 -7.78 21.35
CA THR A 24 -10.62 -7.39 21.26
C THR A 24 -9.64 -8.53 21.56
N PRO A 25 -9.74 -9.30 22.67
CA PRO A 25 -8.80 -10.38 22.94
C PRO A 25 -8.80 -11.49 21.89
N ALA A 26 -9.97 -11.78 21.30
CA ALA A 26 -10.10 -12.78 20.25
C ALA A 26 -9.56 -12.29 18.90
N ILE A 27 -9.73 -11.00 18.58
CA ILE A 27 -9.12 -10.33 17.43
C ILE A 27 -7.60 -10.41 17.51
N GLU A 28 -7.03 -10.03 18.66
CA GLU A 28 -5.58 -10.05 18.89
C GLU A 28 -5.01 -11.48 18.78
N ARG A 29 -5.73 -12.47 19.33
CA ARG A 29 -5.35 -13.88 19.17
C ARG A 29 -5.42 -14.32 17.70
N TRP A 30 -6.48 -13.94 17.00
CA TRP A 30 -6.65 -14.28 15.59
C TRP A 30 -5.51 -13.73 14.74
N PHE A 31 -5.18 -12.44 14.87
CA PHE A 31 -4.04 -11.85 14.17
C PHE A 31 -2.72 -12.56 14.48
N ARG A 32 -2.43 -12.87 15.76
CA ARG A 32 -1.21 -13.62 16.10
C ARG A 32 -1.11 -14.95 15.38
N LEU A 33 -2.22 -15.68 15.22
CA LEU A 33 -2.25 -16.95 14.48
C LEU A 33 -2.06 -16.73 12.97
N GLU A 34 -2.74 -15.73 12.38
CA GLU A 34 -2.53 -15.40 10.96
C GLU A 34 -1.08 -15.03 10.68
N TRP A 35 -0.39 -14.32 11.59
CA TRP A 35 1.02 -13.93 11.42
C TRP A 35 2.03 -15.06 11.66
N MET A 36 1.58 -16.20 12.22
CA MET A 36 2.38 -17.42 12.27
C MET A 36 2.35 -18.16 10.92
N GLU A 37 1.22 -18.13 10.21
CA GLU A 37 1.06 -18.76 8.90
C GLU A 37 1.51 -17.86 7.75
N HIS A 38 1.38 -16.55 7.92
CA HIS A 38 1.66 -15.55 6.89
C HIS A 38 2.70 -14.54 7.38
N GLN A 39 3.78 -14.37 6.62
CA GLN A 39 4.77 -13.35 6.91
C GLN A 39 4.23 -11.95 6.50
N PRO A 40 4.14 -10.99 7.43
CA PRO A 40 3.74 -9.64 7.08
C PRO A 40 4.82 -8.96 6.22
N PRO A 41 4.45 -7.99 5.35
CA PRO A 41 5.44 -7.19 4.64
C PRO A 41 6.29 -6.40 5.62
N PHE A 42 7.52 -6.03 5.20
CA PHE A 42 8.42 -5.23 6.03
C PHE A 42 7.81 -3.88 6.43
N TYR A 43 7.07 -3.27 5.50
CA TYR A 43 6.25 -2.10 5.75
C TYR A 43 5.06 -2.03 4.79
N CYS A 44 4.05 -1.23 5.10
CA CYS A 44 2.99 -0.85 4.17
C CYS A 44 2.23 0.37 4.71
N SER A 45 1.45 1.02 3.84
CA SER A 45 0.37 1.92 4.25
C SER A 45 -0.95 1.44 3.69
N VAL A 46 -2.04 1.71 4.40
CA VAL A 46 -3.40 1.38 3.99
C VAL A 46 -4.26 2.63 4.08
N ASP A 47 -4.84 3.04 2.96
CA ASP A 47 -5.80 4.13 2.95
C ASP A 47 -7.17 3.57 3.32
N ILE A 48 -7.82 4.18 4.31
CA ILE A 48 -9.13 3.75 4.80
C ILE A 48 -10.13 4.89 4.60
N ARG A 49 -11.36 4.55 4.19
CA ARG A 49 -12.48 5.50 4.20
C ARG A 49 -13.51 5.11 5.24
N ASN A 50 -13.87 6.08 6.08
CA ASN A 50 -14.98 5.98 7.01
C ASN A 50 -16.19 6.72 6.41
N ALA A 51 -17.21 5.96 6.01
CA ALA A 51 -18.48 6.48 5.49
C ALA A 51 -19.58 6.60 6.56
N GLY A 52 -19.26 6.34 7.83
CA GLY A 52 -20.23 6.22 8.94
C GLY A 52 -20.98 4.88 8.95
N PHE A 53 -21.41 4.39 7.78
CA PHE A 53 -22.06 3.08 7.60
C PHE A 53 -21.12 1.96 7.12
N LYS A 54 -19.87 2.30 6.79
CA LYS A 54 -18.86 1.38 6.26
C LYS A 54 -17.46 1.92 6.55
N LEU A 55 -16.55 1.05 6.96
CA LEU A 55 -15.15 1.37 7.24
C LEU A 55 -14.26 0.39 6.48
N ALA A 56 -13.76 0.81 5.32
CA ALA A 56 -13.10 -0.11 4.40
C ALA A 56 -11.77 0.45 3.86
N PRO A 57 -10.76 -0.40 3.64
CA PRO A 57 -9.57 -0.01 2.92
C PRO A 57 -9.91 0.24 1.44
N VAL A 58 -9.25 1.25 0.87
CA VAL A 58 -9.43 1.66 -0.54
C VAL A 58 -8.14 1.62 -1.34
N ASP A 59 -6.99 1.58 -0.66
CA ASP A 59 -5.66 1.36 -1.23
C ASP A 59 -4.75 0.65 -0.23
N THR A 60 -3.83 -0.17 -0.73
CA THR A 60 -2.74 -0.75 0.05
C THR A 60 -1.45 -0.56 -0.72
N ASN A 61 -0.56 0.24 -0.14
CA ASN A 61 0.72 0.57 -0.75
C ASN A 61 1.86 -0.14 0.01
N LEU A 62 2.57 -1.02 -0.70
CA LEU A 62 3.75 -1.72 -0.19
C LEU A 62 5.04 -0.89 -0.36
N PHE A 63 4.94 0.32 -0.89
CA PHE A 63 6.02 1.28 -1.10
C PHE A 63 5.61 2.66 -0.54
N PRO A 64 5.25 2.78 0.76
CA PRO A 64 4.73 4.01 1.33
C PRO A 64 5.74 5.16 1.21
N GLY A 65 5.28 6.30 0.67
CA GLY A 65 6.11 7.49 0.39
C GLY A 65 5.79 8.70 1.27
N GLY A 66 5.18 8.50 2.45
CA GLY A 66 4.70 9.56 3.33
C GLY A 66 5.22 9.49 4.77
N TRP A 67 6.39 8.90 5.01
CA TRP A 67 6.93 8.70 6.37
C TRP A 67 7.19 10.01 7.12
N ASN A 68 7.44 11.11 6.40
CA ASN A 68 7.58 12.46 6.95
C ASN A 68 6.27 13.03 7.53
N ASN A 69 5.13 12.38 7.31
CA ASN A 69 3.84 12.79 7.88
C ASN A 69 3.59 12.16 9.26
N LEU A 70 4.43 11.22 9.70
CA LEU A 70 4.36 10.70 11.07
C LEU A 70 4.72 11.80 12.07
N THR A 71 3.97 11.89 13.16
CA THR A 71 4.28 12.87 14.21
C THR A 71 5.52 12.42 14.99
N PRO A 72 6.26 13.34 15.63
CA PRO A 72 7.43 12.99 16.44
C PRO A 72 7.16 11.92 17.51
N GLU A 73 5.96 11.93 18.10
CA GLU A 73 5.53 10.99 19.14
C GLU A 73 5.36 9.56 18.61
N MET A 74 5.12 9.39 17.31
CA MET A 74 5.00 8.07 16.67
C MET A 74 6.37 7.45 16.33
N LEU A 75 7.44 8.24 16.29
CA LEU A 75 8.75 7.77 15.84
C LEU A 75 9.36 6.66 16.71
N PRO A 76 9.30 6.71 18.05
CA PRO A 76 9.82 5.61 18.87
C PRO A 76 9.14 4.26 18.56
N LEU A 77 7.82 4.28 18.33
CA LEU A 77 7.06 3.07 17.95
C LEU A 77 7.43 2.60 16.54
N ALA A 78 7.63 3.52 15.61
CA ALA A 78 8.09 3.17 14.25
C ALA A 78 9.49 2.53 14.27
N VAL A 79 10.40 3.03 15.11
CA VAL A 79 11.74 2.45 15.31
C VAL A 79 11.62 1.04 15.90
N GLN A 80 10.83 0.86 16.94
CA GLN A 80 10.61 -0.47 17.55
C GLN A 80 10.01 -1.47 16.54
N ALA A 81 9.04 -1.03 15.74
CA ALA A 81 8.46 -1.87 14.69
C ALA A 81 9.49 -2.24 13.61
N ALA A 82 10.35 -1.30 13.22
CA ALA A 82 11.43 -1.56 12.28
C ALA A 82 12.46 -2.57 12.83
N MET A 83 12.80 -2.49 14.12
CA MET A 83 13.67 -3.48 14.80
C MET A 83 13.05 -4.87 14.76
N ALA A 84 11.78 -5.01 15.14
CA ALA A 84 11.09 -6.30 15.09
C ALA A 84 10.99 -6.86 13.66
N ALA A 85 10.77 -5.99 12.67
CA ALA A 85 10.71 -6.37 11.26
C ALA A 85 12.07 -6.85 10.73
N ILE A 86 13.17 -6.17 11.07
CA ILE A 86 14.50 -6.56 10.61
C ILE A 86 14.98 -7.84 11.29
N GLU A 87 14.70 -8.03 12.59
CA GLU A 87 15.04 -9.26 13.33
C GLU A 87 14.40 -10.51 12.70
N LYS A 88 13.16 -10.39 12.23
CA LYS A 88 12.44 -11.50 11.57
C LYS A 88 12.99 -11.83 10.18
N ILE A 89 13.56 -10.86 9.46
CA ILE A 89 13.98 -11.01 8.06
C ILE A 89 15.49 -11.28 7.95
N CYS A 90 16.30 -10.46 8.60
CA CYS A 90 17.74 -10.51 8.54
C CYS A 90 18.33 -10.00 9.87
N PRO A 91 18.39 -10.84 10.92
CA PRO A 91 18.83 -10.42 12.25
C PRO A 91 20.30 -9.97 12.31
N GLU A 92 21.11 -10.40 11.35
CA GLU A 92 22.52 -10.01 11.24
C GLU A 92 22.73 -8.75 10.36
N ALA A 93 21.66 -8.14 9.85
CA ALA A 93 21.75 -6.98 8.97
C ALA A 93 22.43 -5.81 9.67
N ARG A 94 23.61 -5.43 9.18
CA ARG A 94 24.29 -4.19 9.56
C ARG A 94 24.01 -3.05 8.59
N ASN A 95 23.87 -3.40 7.31
CA ASN A 95 23.77 -2.47 6.19
C ASN A 95 22.41 -2.66 5.50
N LEU A 96 21.66 -1.56 5.34
CA LEU A 96 20.42 -1.50 4.59
C LEU A 96 20.60 -0.58 3.37
N LEU A 97 20.38 -1.12 2.17
CA LEU A 97 20.30 -0.32 0.95
C LEU A 97 18.85 0.06 0.72
N VAL A 98 18.57 1.35 0.63
CA VAL A 98 17.23 1.83 0.24
C VAL A 98 17.29 2.29 -1.22
N VAL A 99 16.36 1.81 -2.03
CA VAL A 99 16.20 2.21 -3.43
C VAL A 99 14.96 3.12 -3.53
N PRO A 100 15.14 4.45 -3.59
CA PRO A 100 14.02 5.38 -3.69
C PRO A 100 13.46 5.45 -5.12
N GLU A 101 12.32 6.13 -5.27
CA GLU A 101 11.80 6.58 -6.56
C GLU A 101 12.83 7.42 -7.31
N ASN A 102 12.72 7.41 -8.65
CA ASN A 102 13.67 8.13 -9.51
C ASN A 102 13.51 9.67 -9.43
N HIS A 103 12.44 10.17 -8.79
CA HIS A 103 12.10 11.59 -8.76
C HIS A 103 12.89 12.36 -7.70
N THR A 104 14.02 12.95 -8.10
CA THR A 104 14.90 13.73 -7.22
C THR A 104 14.43 15.17 -6.98
N GLY A 105 13.45 15.66 -7.75
CA GLY A 105 12.95 17.05 -7.66
C GLY A 105 11.79 17.27 -6.65
N ASN A 106 11.17 16.21 -6.13
CA ASN A 106 10.05 16.33 -5.21
C ASN A 106 10.55 16.43 -3.75
N THR A 107 10.57 17.64 -3.20
CA THR A 107 11.06 17.92 -1.85
C THR A 107 10.29 17.19 -0.75
N TYR A 108 8.98 16.97 -0.92
CA TYR A 108 8.18 16.17 0.02
C TYR A 108 8.63 14.71 0.01
N TYR A 109 8.87 14.14 -1.17
CA TYR A 109 9.38 12.78 -1.27
C TYR A 109 10.80 12.63 -0.71
N LEU A 110 11.68 13.61 -0.94
CA LEU A 110 13.00 13.62 -0.29
C LEU A 110 12.88 13.66 1.25
N SER A 111 11.91 14.41 1.77
CA SER A 111 11.64 14.46 3.21
C SER A 111 11.18 13.10 3.75
N ASN A 112 10.37 12.37 2.97
CA ASN A 112 10.01 10.98 3.24
C ASN A 112 11.24 10.05 3.32
N VAL A 113 12.14 10.12 2.33
CA VAL A 113 13.36 9.30 2.28
C VAL A 113 14.28 9.61 3.46
N LEU A 114 14.40 10.88 3.84
CA LEU A 114 15.15 11.31 5.01
C LEU A 114 14.55 10.77 6.31
N GLN A 115 13.22 10.75 6.42
CA GLN A 115 12.56 10.18 7.60
C GLN A 115 12.77 8.66 7.69
N LEU A 116 12.74 7.94 6.56
CA LEU A 116 13.14 6.53 6.51
C LEU A 116 14.58 6.32 6.99
N LYS A 117 15.53 7.17 6.55
CA LYS A 117 16.92 7.14 7.03
C LYS A 117 16.97 7.19 8.55
N ARG A 118 16.24 8.15 9.16
CA ARG A 118 16.23 8.36 10.61
C ARG A 118 15.67 7.15 11.36
N ILE A 119 14.53 6.63 10.90
CA ILE A 119 13.88 5.47 11.54
C ILE A 119 14.81 4.25 11.52
N PHE A 120 15.35 3.88 10.36
CA PHE A 120 16.19 2.69 10.24
C PHE A 120 17.58 2.88 10.88
N HIS A 121 18.13 4.09 10.86
CA HIS A 121 19.36 4.39 11.58
C HIS A 121 19.17 4.26 13.09
N GLN A 122 18.07 4.76 13.64
CA GLN A 122 17.74 4.58 15.06
C GLN A 122 17.43 3.11 15.41
N ALA A 123 16.97 2.31 14.44
CA ALA A 123 16.83 0.86 14.57
C ALA A 123 18.17 0.10 14.49
N GLY A 124 19.31 0.80 14.40
CA GLY A 124 20.65 0.19 14.43
C GLY A 124 21.23 -0.18 13.06
N LEU A 125 20.62 0.26 11.95
CA LEU A 125 21.08 -0.04 10.60
C LEU A 125 21.91 1.09 10.00
N ASN A 126 22.98 0.75 9.29
CA ASN A 126 23.69 1.67 8.42
C ASN A 126 22.95 1.78 7.08
N VAL A 127 22.31 2.94 6.84
CA VAL A 127 21.42 3.16 5.70
C VAL A 127 22.09 4.01 4.63
N ARG A 128 22.14 3.50 3.40
CA ARG A 128 22.56 4.26 2.21
C ARG A 128 21.54 4.12 1.08
N PHE A 129 21.60 5.06 0.13
CA PHE A 129 20.61 5.19 -0.94
C PHE A 129 21.21 4.93 -2.32
N GLY A 130 20.62 4.00 -3.06
CA GLY A 130 21.04 3.66 -4.42
C GLY A 130 19.98 4.01 -5.45
N SER A 131 20.35 4.72 -6.52
CA SER A 131 19.43 5.10 -7.59
C SER A 131 19.35 4.05 -8.70
N LEU A 132 18.14 3.79 -9.18
CA LEU A 132 17.91 3.07 -10.45
C LEU A 132 18.01 4.00 -11.67
N SER A 133 18.10 5.31 -11.48
CA SER A 133 18.22 6.27 -12.59
C SER A 133 19.62 6.20 -13.22
N SER A 134 19.67 6.04 -14.54
CA SER A 134 20.91 6.08 -15.32
C SER A 134 21.58 7.47 -15.34
N GLU A 135 20.90 8.50 -14.85
CA GLU A 135 21.43 9.87 -14.75
C GLU A 135 22.40 10.02 -13.56
N ILE A 136 22.22 9.23 -12.50
CA ILE A 136 23.10 9.25 -11.32
C ILE A 136 24.30 8.35 -11.58
N LYS A 137 25.42 8.95 -12.04
CA LYS A 137 26.68 8.23 -12.35
C LYS A 137 27.73 8.35 -11.25
N GLU A 138 27.53 9.28 -10.32
CA GLU A 138 28.40 9.54 -9.18
C GLU A 138 27.56 9.92 -7.95
N PRO A 139 28.09 9.78 -6.72
CA PRO A 139 27.41 10.21 -5.51
C PRO A 139 26.91 11.64 -5.61
N THR A 140 25.60 11.82 -5.59
CA THR A 140 24.92 13.10 -5.77
C THR A 140 24.24 13.50 -4.48
N THR A 141 24.60 14.68 -3.95
CA THR A 141 23.99 15.23 -2.73
C THR A 141 22.81 16.13 -3.09
N LEU A 142 21.64 15.78 -2.56
CA LEU A 142 20.40 16.53 -2.68
C LEU A 142 20.16 17.32 -1.39
N ASN A 143 20.00 18.63 -1.50
CA ASN A 143 19.72 19.51 -0.37
C ASN A 143 18.21 19.68 -0.21
N LEU A 144 17.72 19.51 1.01
CA LEU A 144 16.32 19.74 1.34
C LEU A 144 16.10 21.17 1.84
N PRO A 145 14.89 21.74 1.69
CA PRO A 145 14.56 23.06 2.23
C PRO A 145 14.74 23.18 3.75
N THR A 146 14.77 22.06 4.48
CA THR A 146 15.01 22.01 5.93
C THR A 146 16.47 22.28 6.32
N GLY A 147 17.39 22.38 5.35
CA GLY A 147 18.83 22.54 5.58
C GLY A 147 19.59 21.22 5.70
N GLU A 148 18.89 20.09 5.68
CA GLU A 148 19.49 18.75 5.67
C GLU A 148 19.78 18.28 4.25
N SER A 149 20.56 17.21 4.12
CA SER A 149 20.92 16.64 2.84
C SER A 149 20.82 15.11 2.80
N LEU A 150 20.62 14.60 1.60
CA LEU A 150 20.62 13.18 1.27
C LEU A 150 21.63 12.93 0.16
N THR A 151 22.46 11.90 0.31
CA THR A 151 23.34 11.44 -0.76
C THR A 151 22.72 10.21 -1.41
N ILE A 152 22.52 10.29 -2.72
CA ILE A 152 22.08 9.17 -3.56
C ILE A 152 23.23 8.76 -4.45
N GLU A 153 23.43 7.45 -4.59
CA GLU A 153 24.61 6.89 -5.25
C GLU A 153 24.23 5.96 -6.41
N PRO A 154 25.09 5.80 -7.42
CA PRO A 154 24.89 4.80 -8.45
C PRO A 154 24.90 3.40 -7.84
N LEU A 155 23.90 2.59 -8.20
CA LEU A 155 23.88 1.17 -7.85
C LEU A 155 25.02 0.43 -8.56
N ILE A 156 25.72 -0.43 -7.82
CA ILE A 156 26.77 -1.29 -8.34
C ILE A 156 26.31 -2.74 -8.24
N ARG A 157 26.14 -3.37 -9.40
CA ARG A 157 25.87 -4.81 -9.48
C ARG A 157 27.18 -5.58 -9.61
N THR A 158 27.36 -6.51 -8.70
CA THR A 158 28.29 -7.64 -8.84
C THR A 158 27.45 -8.89 -9.13
N ASP A 159 28.04 -9.96 -9.69
CA ASP A 159 27.30 -11.13 -10.22
C ASP A 159 25.96 -11.43 -9.51
N ARG A 160 26.00 -11.67 -8.20
CA ARG A 160 24.82 -12.07 -7.41
C ARG A 160 24.37 -11.06 -6.35
N ARG A 161 24.98 -9.87 -6.31
CA ARG A 161 24.72 -8.87 -5.25
C ARG A 161 24.66 -7.45 -5.79
N LEU A 162 23.74 -6.67 -5.24
CA LEU A 162 23.57 -5.25 -5.47
C LEU A 162 24.06 -4.47 -4.25
N GLY A 163 24.88 -3.45 -4.48
CA GLY A 163 25.42 -2.62 -3.42
C GLY A 163 25.80 -1.23 -3.93
N LEU A 164 26.62 -0.55 -3.15
CA LEU A 164 27.25 0.71 -3.54
C LEU A 164 28.76 0.58 -3.38
N LYS A 165 29.49 1.63 -3.69
CA LYS A 165 30.94 1.67 -3.47
C LYS A 165 31.24 1.44 -1.98
N ASP A 166 32.02 0.39 -1.72
CA ASP A 166 32.42 -0.07 -0.37
C ASP A 166 31.24 -0.34 0.57
N PHE A 167 30.09 -0.73 0.01
CA PHE A 167 28.88 -1.01 0.78
C PHE A 167 28.14 -2.23 0.24
N ASN A 168 28.15 -3.29 1.04
CA ASN A 168 27.49 -4.55 0.75
C ASN A 168 26.33 -4.77 1.75
N PRO A 169 25.07 -4.53 1.34
CA PRO A 169 23.91 -4.70 2.20
C PRO A 169 23.45 -6.16 2.28
N CYS A 170 22.82 -6.54 3.39
CA CYS A 170 22.16 -7.84 3.52
C CYS A 170 20.70 -7.79 3.01
N ALA A 171 20.06 -6.63 3.16
CA ALA A 171 18.71 -6.36 2.72
C ALA A 171 18.65 -5.08 1.88
N ILE A 172 17.73 -5.08 0.92
CA ILE A 172 17.46 -4.00 -0.01
C ILE A 172 15.99 -3.64 0.15
N LEU A 173 15.74 -2.44 0.65
CA LEU A 173 14.40 -1.88 0.79
C LEU A 173 14.06 -1.06 -0.45
N LEU A 174 13.06 -1.53 -1.20
CA LEU A 174 12.49 -0.79 -2.32
C LEU A 174 11.49 0.21 -1.77
N ASN A 175 11.79 1.51 -1.88
CA ASN A 175 10.81 2.59 -1.76
C ASN A 175 10.45 3.16 -3.15
N ASN A 176 10.61 2.32 -4.17
CA ASN A 176 10.27 2.52 -5.57
C ASN A 176 9.29 1.40 -5.97
N ASP A 177 8.12 1.74 -6.49
CA ASP A 177 7.07 0.77 -6.76
C ASP A 177 7.31 -0.11 -8.01
N LEU A 178 8.33 0.23 -8.81
CA LEU A 178 8.70 -0.42 -10.06
C LEU A 178 7.54 -0.47 -11.07
N SER A 179 6.71 0.57 -11.08
CA SER A 179 5.59 0.76 -12.00
C SER A 179 6.00 0.77 -13.47
N ALA A 180 7.18 1.29 -13.79
CA ALA A 180 7.74 1.30 -15.14
C ALA A 180 8.29 -0.08 -15.60
N GLY A 181 8.25 -1.09 -14.73
CA GLY A 181 8.85 -2.40 -14.97
C GLY A 181 9.98 -2.69 -13.98
N ILE A 182 10.33 -3.96 -13.83
CA ILE A 182 11.43 -4.41 -12.98
C ILE A 182 12.72 -4.31 -13.82
N PRO A 183 13.71 -3.48 -13.44
CA PRO A 183 14.98 -3.43 -14.14
C PRO A 183 15.81 -4.69 -13.85
N GLY A 184 16.49 -5.22 -14.87
CA GLY A 184 17.28 -6.46 -14.75
C GLY A 184 18.37 -6.42 -13.66
N ILE A 185 18.83 -5.24 -13.23
CA ILE A 185 19.78 -5.10 -12.11
C ILE A 185 19.22 -5.62 -10.78
N LEU A 186 17.89 -5.68 -10.62
CA LEU A 186 17.19 -6.20 -9.44
C LEU A 186 16.87 -7.70 -9.55
N GLU A 187 17.07 -8.31 -10.72
CA GLU A 187 16.79 -9.73 -10.94
C GLU A 187 17.92 -10.61 -10.38
N ASP A 188 17.60 -11.87 -10.09
CA ASP A 188 18.55 -12.90 -9.63
C ASP A 188 19.41 -12.52 -8.41
N LEU A 189 18.84 -11.71 -7.50
CA LEU A 189 19.43 -11.36 -6.20
C LEU A 189 19.14 -12.43 -5.14
N ASN A 190 19.79 -13.59 -5.28
CA ASN A 190 19.52 -14.75 -4.42
C ASN A 190 20.20 -14.69 -3.04
N GLU A 191 21.14 -13.76 -2.84
CA GLU A 191 21.91 -13.64 -1.60
C GLU A 191 21.52 -12.41 -0.75
N GLN A 192 20.49 -11.68 -1.17
CA GLN A 192 20.02 -10.45 -0.53
C GLN A 192 18.50 -10.45 -0.49
N TYR A 193 17.93 -9.93 0.59
CA TYR A 193 16.49 -9.80 0.71
C TYR A 193 16.02 -8.54 -0.01
N LEU A 194 15.18 -8.69 -1.03
CA LEU A 194 14.42 -7.59 -1.62
C LEU A 194 13.10 -7.40 -0.87
N LEU A 195 12.89 -6.21 -0.33
CA LEU A 195 11.76 -5.88 0.52
C LEU A 195 10.98 -4.69 -0.07
N PRO A 196 9.70 -4.85 -0.45
CA PRO A 196 9.01 -6.11 -0.67
C PRO A 196 9.62 -6.93 -1.83
N PRO A 197 9.27 -8.23 -1.98
CA PRO A 197 9.76 -9.06 -3.07
C PRO A 197 9.23 -8.57 -4.44
N LEU A 198 9.95 -8.86 -5.53
CA LEU A 198 9.65 -8.32 -6.86
C LEU A 198 8.26 -8.67 -7.40
N HIS A 199 7.67 -9.80 -7.03
CA HIS A 199 6.29 -10.13 -7.44
C HIS A 199 5.23 -9.21 -6.83
N ALA A 200 5.59 -8.45 -5.79
CA ALA A 200 4.76 -7.40 -5.19
C ALA A 200 4.92 -6.03 -5.90
N SER A 201 5.80 -5.94 -6.89
CA SER A 201 5.96 -4.74 -7.71
C SER A 201 4.66 -4.32 -8.38
N TRP A 202 4.52 -3.04 -8.67
CA TRP A 202 3.34 -2.54 -9.36
C TRP A 202 3.19 -3.13 -10.77
N SER A 203 4.30 -3.32 -11.49
CA SER A 203 4.29 -3.85 -12.86
C SER A 203 3.80 -5.30 -12.98
N VAL A 204 3.85 -6.08 -11.90
CA VAL A 204 3.44 -7.50 -11.91
C VAL A 204 2.09 -7.71 -11.23
N ARG A 205 1.85 -7.05 -10.09
CA ARG A 205 0.67 -7.31 -9.26
C ARG A 205 -0.63 -6.90 -9.95
N ARG A 206 -1.72 -7.55 -9.55
CA ARG A 206 -3.08 -7.27 -10.05
C ARG A 206 -3.99 -6.87 -8.90
N LYS A 207 -4.75 -5.77 -9.07
CA LYS A 207 -5.71 -5.29 -8.07
C LYS A 207 -6.81 -6.31 -7.81
N SER A 208 -7.28 -6.99 -8.86
CA SER A 208 -8.25 -8.09 -8.80
C SER A 208 -7.83 -9.21 -7.83
N THR A 209 -6.54 -9.59 -7.87
CA THR A 209 -5.98 -10.60 -6.96
C THR A 209 -5.94 -10.09 -5.52
N HIS A 210 -5.54 -8.83 -5.32
CA HIS A 210 -5.58 -8.19 -4.00
C HIS A 210 -7.01 -8.16 -3.41
N PHE A 211 -8.00 -7.71 -4.19
CA PHE A 211 -9.39 -7.64 -3.71
C PHE A 211 -9.97 -9.02 -3.41
N LYS A 212 -9.63 -10.05 -4.20
CA LYS A 212 -10.02 -11.43 -3.92
C LYS A 212 -9.42 -11.93 -2.61
N ALA A 213 -8.12 -11.69 -2.38
CA ALA A 213 -7.48 -12.07 -1.12
C ALA A 213 -8.10 -11.34 0.08
N TYR A 214 -8.35 -10.03 -0.06
CA TYR A 214 -8.96 -9.23 1.00
C TYR A 214 -10.41 -9.64 1.29
N GLU A 215 -11.18 -10.04 0.28
CA GLU A 215 -12.53 -10.56 0.46
C GLU A 215 -12.54 -11.82 1.35
N GLU A 216 -11.61 -12.75 1.12
CA GLU A 216 -11.51 -13.98 1.93
C GLU A 216 -11.10 -13.68 3.38
N VAL A 217 -10.15 -12.77 3.58
CA VAL A 217 -9.79 -12.27 4.92
C VAL A 217 -11.00 -11.63 5.60
N SER A 218 -11.73 -10.76 4.89
CA SER A 218 -12.90 -10.06 5.43
C SER A 218 -14.03 -11.01 5.81
N LYS A 219 -14.27 -12.08 5.04
CA LYS A 219 -15.28 -13.11 5.36
C LYS A 219 -14.90 -13.86 6.66
N ARG A 220 -13.64 -14.29 6.78
CA ARG A 220 -13.15 -14.98 7.99
C ARG A 220 -13.22 -14.08 9.22
N PHE A 221 -12.81 -12.82 9.06
CA PHE A 221 -12.84 -11.83 10.13
C PHE A 221 -14.27 -11.42 10.51
N GLY A 222 -15.16 -11.21 9.54
CA GLY A 222 -16.58 -10.95 9.78
C GLY A 222 -17.24 -12.09 10.55
N LYS A 223 -16.92 -13.35 10.23
CA LYS A 223 -17.38 -14.53 10.99
C LYS A 223 -16.87 -14.54 12.43
N LEU A 224 -15.62 -14.15 12.68
CA LEU A 224 -15.04 -14.04 14.03
C LEU A 224 -15.80 -12.99 14.87
N LEU A 225 -16.11 -11.83 14.28
CA LEU A 225 -16.79 -10.73 14.96
C LEU A 225 -18.32 -10.92 15.06
N GLY A 226 -18.89 -11.81 14.24
CA GLY A 226 -20.34 -11.93 14.10
C GLY A 226 -20.97 -10.72 13.42
N VAL A 227 -20.27 -10.10 12.46
CA VAL A 227 -20.76 -8.94 11.69
C VAL A 227 -20.79 -9.25 10.19
N ASP A 228 -21.59 -8.49 9.44
CA ASP A 228 -21.59 -8.56 7.99
C ASP A 228 -20.21 -8.11 7.44
N PRO A 229 -19.47 -8.97 6.70
CA PRO A 229 -18.20 -8.60 6.10
C PRO A 229 -18.30 -7.41 5.13
N TRP A 230 -19.50 -7.09 4.62
CA TRP A 230 -19.72 -5.89 3.81
C TRP A 230 -19.35 -4.60 4.54
N LEU A 231 -19.41 -4.55 5.88
CA LEU A 231 -19.06 -3.34 6.64
C LEU A 231 -17.58 -2.97 6.53
N ILE A 232 -16.72 -3.93 6.16
CA ILE A 232 -15.27 -3.73 6.00
C ILE A 232 -14.75 -4.03 4.59
N ASN A 233 -15.53 -4.70 3.75
CA ASN A 233 -15.11 -5.10 2.40
C ASN A 233 -15.91 -4.39 1.30
N PRO A 234 -15.29 -3.55 0.45
CA PRO A 234 -15.92 -3.07 -0.77
C PRO A 234 -16.23 -4.24 -1.71
N MET A 235 -17.42 -4.24 -2.31
CA MET A 235 -17.71 -5.21 -3.37
C MET A 235 -16.92 -4.83 -4.62
N PHE A 236 -16.37 -5.82 -5.32
CA PHE A 236 -15.69 -5.61 -6.59
C PHE A 236 -16.16 -6.62 -7.64
N ALA A 237 -15.88 -6.31 -8.90
CA ALA A 237 -16.04 -7.19 -10.05
C ALA A 237 -14.86 -6.97 -10.99
N GLN A 238 -14.61 -7.93 -11.88
CA GLN A 238 -13.56 -7.85 -12.89
C GLN A 238 -14.17 -8.12 -14.27
N CYS A 239 -13.72 -7.36 -15.26
CA CYS A 239 -13.93 -7.65 -16.67
C CYS A 239 -12.57 -7.93 -17.33
N GLY A 240 -12.59 -8.52 -18.52
CA GLY A 240 -11.39 -8.68 -19.35
C GLY A 240 -10.89 -7.33 -19.89
N ASP A 241 -10.09 -7.40 -20.96
CA ASP A 241 -9.56 -6.20 -21.61
C ASP A 241 -10.68 -5.32 -22.17
N VAL A 242 -10.56 -4.01 -21.94
CA VAL A 242 -11.49 -2.99 -22.42
C VAL A 242 -10.70 -1.97 -23.22
N ASN A 243 -11.12 -1.73 -24.45
CA ASN A 243 -10.61 -0.64 -25.28
C ASN A 243 -11.71 0.41 -25.45
N PHE A 244 -11.58 1.51 -24.71
CA PHE A 244 -12.54 2.63 -24.78
C PHE A 244 -12.57 3.29 -26.16
N ALA A 245 -11.46 3.31 -26.91
CA ALA A 245 -11.40 3.94 -28.23
C ALA A 245 -12.09 3.10 -29.31
N GLU A 246 -11.99 1.78 -29.23
CA GLU A 246 -12.57 0.84 -30.21
C GLU A 246 -13.94 0.29 -29.77
N GLY A 247 -14.38 0.61 -28.56
CA GLY A 247 -15.61 0.07 -27.96
C GLY A 247 -15.55 -1.41 -27.59
N ALA A 248 -14.42 -2.08 -27.84
CA ALA A 248 -14.23 -3.49 -27.50
C ALA A 248 -14.23 -3.70 -25.98
N GLY A 249 -14.96 -4.72 -25.49
CA GLY A 249 -15.07 -5.04 -24.07
C GLY A 249 -16.04 -4.17 -23.26
N MET A 250 -16.66 -3.14 -23.87
CA MET A 250 -17.60 -2.24 -23.20
C MET A 250 -18.88 -2.92 -22.73
N GLU A 251 -19.35 -3.96 -23.42
CA GLU A 251 -20.50 -4.76 -22.97
C GLU A 251 -20.20 -5.43 -21.62
N CYS A 252 -19.02 -6.07 -21.51
CA CYS A 252 -18.59 -6.71 -20.27
C CYS A 252 -18.47 -5.70 -19.13
N LEU A 253 -17.90 -4.52 -19.38
CA LEU A 253 -17.81 -3.44 -18.41
C LEU A 253 -19.21 -2.98 -17.95
N THR A 254 -20.10 -2.72 -18.90
CA THR A 254 -21.48 -2.27 -18.65
C THR A 254 -22.25 -3.27 -17.79
N THR A 255 -22.22 -4.55 -18.15
CA THR A 255 -22.90 -5.62 -17.38
C THR A 255 -22.36 -5.73 -15.96
N ASN A 256 -21.04 -5.67 -15.78
CA ASN A 256 -20.43 -5.75 -14.45
C ASN A 256 -20.75 -4.53 -13.58
N VAL A 257 -20.71 -3.32 -14.17
CA VAL A 257 -21.07 -2.08 -13.46
C VAL A 257 -22.53 -2.09 -13.01
N ASP A 258 -23.46 -2.45 -13.89
CA ASP A 258 -24.89 -2.53 -13.55
C ASP A 258 -25.17 -3.57 -12.45
N ALA A 259 -24.58 -4.76 -12.59
CA ALA A 259 -24.71 -5.81 -11.59
C ALA A 259 -24.15 -5.38 -10.22
N LEU A 260 -23.00 -4.69 -10.21
CA LEU A 260 -22.37 -4.20 -8.98
C LEU A 260 -23.19 -3.08 -8.34
N LEU A 261 -23.65 -2.09 -9.12
CA LEU A 261 -24.56 -1.04 -8.65
C LEU A 261 -25.83 -1.63 -8.04
N SER A 262 -26.42 -2.64 -8.66
CA SER A 262 -27.61 -3.33 -8.14
C SER A 262 -27.35 -4.03 -6.81
N LYS A 263 -26.19 -4.68 -6.63
CA LYS A 263 -25.79 -5.27 -5.34
C LYS A 263 -25.58 -4.20 -4.26
N ILE A 264 -24.95 -3.08 -4.59
CA ILE A 264 -24.74 -1.95 -3.67
C ILE A 264 -26.10 -1.36 -3.26
N LYS A 265 -27.02 -1.11 -4.20
CA LYS A 265 -28.38 -0.61 -3.92
C LYS A 265 -29.13 -1.51 -2.92
N ARG A 266 -29.00 -2.83 -3.06
CA ARG A 266 -29.61 -3.79 -2.11
C ARG A 266 -29.06 -3.63 -0.70
N LYS A 267 -27.73 -3.52 -0.54
CA LYS A 267 -27.11 -3.28 0.77
C LYS A 267 -27.49 -1.91 1.35
N TYR A 268 -27.55 -0.89 0.51
CA TYR A 268 -27.98 0.43 0.96
C TYR A 268 -29.43 0.39 1.48
N LYS A 269 -30.33 -0.32 0.79
CA LYS A 269 -31.70 -0.54 1.28
C LYS A 269 -31.75 -1.33 2.59
N GLU A 270 -30.93 -2.36 2.73
CA GLU A 270 -30.82 -3.19 3.95
C GLU A 270 -30.43 -2.36 5.18
N TYR A 271 -29.48 -1.44 5.01
CA TYR A 271 -28.98 -0.55 6.07
C TYR A 271 -29.68 0.82 6.15
N GLY A 272 -30.73 1.06 5.35
CA GLY A 272 -31.44 2.35 5.33
C GLY A 272 -30.60 3.54 4.85
N ILE A 273 -29.60 3.30 4.00
CA ILE A 273 -28.68 4.31 3.46
C ILE A 273 -29.32 5.03 2.28
N ASN A 274 -29.47 6.35 2.39
CA ASN A 274 -30.09 7.20 1.36
C ASN A 274 -29.08 7.82 0.38
N GLU A 275 -27.79 7.49 0.52
CA GLU A 275 -26.73 7.96 -0.36
C GLU A 275 -26.81 7.35 -1.77
N LYS A 276 -26.36 8.10 -2.77
CA LYS A 276 -26.31 7.58 -4.15
C LYS A 276 -25.15 6.58 -4.30
N PRO A 277 -25.41 5.32 -4.70
CA PRO A 277 -24.35 4.35 -4.93
C PRO A 277 -23.46 4.79 -6.09
N PHE A 278 -22.22 4.31 -6.09
CA PHE A 278 -21.27 4.52 -7.17
C PHE A 278 -20.33 3.33 -7.27
N VAL A 279 -19.71 3.16 -8.44
CA VAL A 279 -18.66 2.19 -8.75
C VAL A 279 -17.43 2.98 -9.20
N VAL A 280 -16.25 2.49 -8.83
CA VAL A 280 -14.98 3.03 -9.32
C VAL A 280 -14.40 2.03 -10.29
N VAL A 281 -14.32 2.40 -11.57
CA VAL A 281 -13.67 1.59 -12.60
C VAL A 281 -12.18 1.93 -12.57
N LYS A 282 -11.34 0.89 -12.50
CA LYS A 282 -9.88 1.00 -12.41
C LYS A 282 -9.25 0.02 -13.38
N ALA A 283 -8.23 0.43 -14.11
CA ALA A 283 -7.35 -0.52 -14.79
C ALA A 283 -6.67 -1.44 -13.76
N ASP A 284 -6.67 -2.75 -14.03
CA ASP A 284 -6.24 -3.78 -13.06
C ASP A 284 -4.73 -3.69 -12.73
N ASN A 285 -3.93 -3.21 -13.68
CA ASN A 285 -2.50 -2.92 -13.55
C ASN A 285 -2.17 -1.41 -13.59
N GLY A 286 -3.15 -0.51 -13.56
CA GLY A 286 -2.91 0.93 -13.72
C GLY A 286 -2.33 1.60 -12.46
N THR A 287 -1.31 2.44 -12.60
CA THR A 287 -0.58 3.12 -11.51
C THR A 287 -1.22 4.47 -11.14
N TYR A 288 -0.89 5.02 -9.95
CA TYR A 288 -1.11 6.42 -9.54
C TYR A 288 -2.46 7.07 -9.94
N GLY A 289 -3.56 6.32 -9.87
CA GLY A 289 -4.88 6.84 -10.19
C GLY A 289 -5.16 7.09 -11.68
N MET A 290 -4.24 6.75 -12.58
CA MET A 290 -4.47 6.84 -14.03
C MET A 290 -5.54 5.84 -14.47
N GLY A 291 -6.50 6.31 -15.27
CA GLY A 291 -7.62 5.50 -15.75
C GLY A 291 -8.63 5.13 -14.66
N ILE A 292 -8.84 6.01 -13.67
CA ILE A 292 -9.90 5.87 -12.68
C ILE A 292 -11.10 6.74 -13.09
N MET A 293 -12.27 6.11 -13.22
CA MET A 293 -13.53 6.81 -13.39
C MET A 293 -14.54 6.40 -12.31
N THR A 294 -15.37 7.34 -11.88
CA THR A 294 -16.46 7.09 -10.94
C THR A 294 -17.77 7.09 -11.69
N VAL A 295 -18.52 6.00 -11.59
CA VAL A 295 -19.75 5.73 -12.34
C VAL A 295 -20.91 5.58 -11.38
N ARG A 296 -22.01 6.28 -11.62
CA ARG A 296 -23.24 6.23 -10.82
C ARG A 296 -24.39 5.60 -11.59
N ASP A 297 -24.35 5.68 -12.90
CA ASP A 297 -25.24 5.02 -13.85
C ASP A 297 -24.43 4.46 -15.01
N VAL A 298 -24.87 3.35 -15.60
CA VAL A 298 -24.20 2.76 -16.78
C VAL A 298 -24.08 3.73 -17.96
N LYS A 299 -24.96 4.74 -18.03
CA LYS A 299 -24.86 5.83 -19.02
C LYS A 299 -23.60 6.69 -18.87
N ASP A 300 -22.99 6.74 -17.68
CA ASP A 300 -21.76 7.49 -17.46
C ASP A 300 -20.54 6.84 -18.15
N LEU A 301 -20.66 5.60 -18.67
CA LEU A 301 -19.59 4.90 -19.40
C LEU A 301 -19.46 5.33 -20.87
N GLY A 302 -20.46 5.99 -21.44
CA GLY A 302 -20.49 6.43 -22.83
C GLY A 302 -20.31 7.93 -23.05
N ALA A 303 -20.01 8.68 -21.98
CA ALA A 303 -19.78 10.13 -21.98
C ALA A 303 -18.28 10.44 -21.87
#